data_AF-A0A1S6XPL1-F1
#
_entry.id   AF-A0A1S6XPL1-F1
#
_cell.length_a   1.000
_cell.length_b   1.000
_cell.length_c   1.000
_cell.angle_alpha   90.00
_cell.angle_beta   90.00
_cell.angle_gamma   90.00
#
_symmetry.space_group_name_H-M   'P 1'
#
loop_
_entity.id
_entity.type
_entity.pdbx_description
1 polymer ?
#
loop_
_entity_poly.entity_id
_entity_poly.type
_entity_poly.pdbx_seq_one_letter_code
_entity_poly.pdbx_strand_id
1 'polypeptide(L)'
;MTKKASDLQKCFFNSNLQTVDSAVFDAISGELKRQHHEIELIASENIVSRAVLEAQGSVLTNKYAEGYPGKRYYGGCHFVDLIEELAIERAKNFLVLLLQMFNPILVAK
;
A
#
# COMPACT_ATOMS: atom_id res chain seq x y z
N MET A 1 25.40 5.77 -26.32
CA MET A 1 23.95 5.99 -26.18
C MET A 1 23.64 7.42 -26.59
N THR A 2 22.67 7.66 -27.46
CA THR A 2 22.34 9.01 -27.95
C THR A 2 21.61 9.81 -26.85
N LYS A 3 21.83 11.13 -26.80
CA LYS A 3 21.21 12.05 -25.82
C LYS A 3 19.69 11.85 -25.69
N LYS A 4 19.01 11.60 -26.82
CA LYS A 4 17.57 11.30 -26.89
C LYS A 4 17.15 10.05 -26.09
N ALA A 5 17.97 8.99 -26.10
CA ALA A 5 17.68 7.77 -25.36
C ALA A 5 17.85 7.98 -23.84
N SER A 6 18.84 8.77 -23.42
CA SER A 6 19.00 9.12 -21.99
C SER A 6 17.88 10.02 -21.49
N ASP A 7 17.35 10.90 -22.34
CA ASP A 7 16.26 11.80 -21.98
C ASP A 7 14.93 11.04 -21.83
N LEU A 8 14.64 10.10 -22.74
CA LEU A 8 13.50 9.19 -22.62
C LEU A 8 13.54 8.35 -21.34
N GLN A 9 14.71 7.81 -20.99
CA GLN A 9 14.89 7.04 -19.76
C GLN A 9 14.63 7.89 -18.51
N LYS A 10 15.11 9.14 -18.49
CA LYS A 10 14.84 10.07 -17.39
C LYS A 10 13.35 10.37 -17.27
N CYS A 11 12.66 10.61 -18.38
CA CYS A 11 11.22 10.85 -18.37
C CYS A 11 10.45 9.64 -17.81
N PHE A 12 10.78 8.42 -18.23
CA PHE A 12 10.07 7.22 -17.80
C PHE A 12 10.05 7.04 -16.27
N PHE A 13 11.19 7.25 -15.60
CA PHE A 13 11.29 7.03 -14.15
C PHE A 13 10.88 8.23 -13.28
N ASN A 14 10.80 9.45 -13.84
CA ASN A 14 10.61 10.67 -13.04
C ASN A 14 9.35 11.47 -13.40
N SER A 15 8.68 11.17 -14.51
CA SER A 15 7.43 11.86 -14.86
C SER A 15 6.30 11.34 -13.97
N ASN A 16 5.43 12.26 -13.54
CA ASN A 16 4.23 11.90 -12.79
C ASN A 16 3.10 11.45 -13.73
N LEU A 17 2.04 10.85 -13.16
CA LEU A 17 0.90 10.35 -13.92
C LEU A 17 0.25 11.44 -14.77
N GLN A 18 0.04 12.65 -14.23
CA GLN A 18 -0.57 13.76 -14.97
C GLN A 18 0.18 14.10 -16.26
N THR A 19 1.51 14.04 -16.23
CA THR A 19 2.37 14.35 -17.39
C THR A 19 2.39 13.19 -18.40
N VAL A 20 2.36 11.94 -17.92
CA VAL A 20 2.44 10.74 -18.78
C VAL A 20 1.09 10.39 -19.38
N ASP A 21 0.01 10.53 -18.61
CA ASP A 21 -1.36 10.19 -18.96
C ASP A 21 -2.35 11.09 -18.19
N SER A 22 -2.63 12.26 -18.76
CA SER A 22 -3.55 13.23 -18.17
C SER A 22 -4.99 12.71 -18.11
N ALA A 23 -5.41 11.87 -19.06
CA ALA A 23 -6.76 11.33 -19.10
C ALA A 23 -7.03 10.42 -17.89
N VAL A 24 -6.09 9.54 -17.55
CA VAL A 24 -6.19 8.69 -16.35
C VAL A 24 -6.10 9.53 -15.07
N PHE A 25 -5.22 10.53 -15.03
CA PHE A 25 -5.13 11.44 -13.88
C PHE A 25 -6.44 12.20 -13.62
N ASP A 26 -7.07 12.72 -14.69
CA ASP A 26 -8.33 13.45 -14.59
C ASP A 26 -9.48 12.54 -14.15
N ALA A 27 -9.51 11.30 -14.63
CA ALA A 27 -10.48 10.29 -14.19
C ALA A 27 -10.34 9.95 -12.70
N ILE A 28 -9.12 9.73 -12.20
CA ILE A 28 -8.85 9.48 -10.78
C ILE A 28 -9.25 10.69 -9.92
N SER A 29 -8.95 11.90 -10.40
CA SER A 29 -9.35 13.14 -9.73
C SER A 29 -10.87 13.33 -9.69
N GLY A 30 -11.57 12.88 -10.74
CA GLY A 30 -13.03 12.82 -10.80
C GLY A 30 -13.61 11.87 -9.76
N GLU A 31 -13.06 10.66 -9.66
CA GLU A 31 -13.49 9.66 -8.66
C GLU A 31 -13.26 10.15 -7.24
N LEU A 32 -12.12 10.81 -6.96
CA LEU A 32 -11.89 11.42 -5.66
C LEU A 32 -12.98 12.44 -5.32
N LYS A 33 -13.35 13.31 -6.26
CA LYS A 33 -14.44 14.27 -6.06
C LYS A 33 -15.75 13.57 -5.80
N ARG A 34 -16.07 12.51 -6.55
CA ARG A 34 -17.29 11.71 -6.35
C ARG A 34 -17.36 11.18 -4.91
N GLN A 35 -16.30 10.52 -4.43
CA GLN A 35 -16.21 10.00 -3.06
C GLN A 35 -16.34 11.08 -1.97
N HIS A 36 -15.99 12.35 -2.25
CA HIS A 36 -16.14 13.45 -1.30
C HIS A 36 -17.55 14.06 -1.25
N HIS A 37 -18.34 13.92 -2.32
CA HIS A 37 -19.63 14.62 -2.45
C HIS A 37 -20.83 13.67 -2.43
N GLU A 38 -20.61 12.38 -2.62
CA GLU A 38 -21.65 11.35 -2.57
C GLU A 38 -21.63 10.61 -1.23
N ILE A 39 -22.79 10.06 -0.85
CA ILE A 39 -22.92 9.24 0.34
C ILE A 39 -22.78 7.78 -0.07
N GLU A 40 -21.73 7.12 0.42
CA GLU A 40 -21.50 5.69 0.19
C GLU A 40 -22.23 4.83 1.22
N LEU A 41 -23.14 3.98 0.74
CA LEU A 41 -23.97 3.10 1.57
C LEU A 41 -23.65 1.61 1.38
N ILE A 42 -22.61 1.29 0.61
CA ILE A 42 -22.16 -0.08 0.39
C ILE A 42 -21.35 -0.52 1.63
N ALA A 43 -21.92 -1.44 2.43
CA ALA A 43 -21.36 -1.82 3.73
C ALA A 43 -19.94 -2.42 3.69
N SER A 44 -19.50 -2.94 2.54
CA SER A 44 -18.17 -3.53 2.36
C SER A 44 -17.13 -2.55 1.84
N GLU A 45 -17.53 -1.36 1.38
CA GLU A 45 -16.61 -0.34 0.90
C GLU A 45 -16.12 0.54 2.05
N ASN A 46 -14.93 1.10 1.88
CA ASN A 46 -14.33 1.97 2.89
C ASN A 46 -13.31 2.92 2.25
N ILE A 47 -13.08 4.06 2.91
CA ILE A 47 -12.09 5.05 2.50
C ILE A 47 -10.82 4.85 3.33
N VAL A 48 -9.74 4.42 2.68
CA VAL A 48 -8.44 4.22 3.34
C VAL A 48 -7.74 5.55 3.62
N SER A 49 -6.84 5.55 4.61
CA SER A 49 -6.07 6.75 4.94
C SER A 49 -5.01 7.06 3.87
N ARG A 50 -4.55 8.31 3.82
CA ARG A 50 -3.46 8.71 2.89
C ARG A 50 -2.18 7.90 3.10
N ALA A 51 -1.86 7.54 4.35
CA ALA A 51 -0.69 6.73 4.66
C ALA A 51 -0.76 5.32 4.04
N VAL A 52 -1.96 4.73 3.94
CA VAL A 52 -2.15 3.44 3.25
C VAL A 52 -1.92 3.59 1.74
N LEU A 53 -2.45 4.66 1.13
CA LEU A 53 -2.24 4.95 -0.29
C LEU A 53 -0.75 5.17 -0.62
N GLU A 54 -0.04 5.92 0.23
CA GLU A 54 1.41 6.15 0.08
C GLU A 54 2.21 4.84 0.12
N ALA A 55 1.87 3.92 1.03
CA ALA A 55 2.54 2.62 1.12
C ALA A 55 2.23 1.72 -0.09
N GLN A 56 0.97 1.68 -0.53
CA GLN A 56 0.52 0.82 -1.64
C GLN A 56 1.13 1.24 -2.98
N GLY A 57 1.33 2.55 -3.20
CA GLY A 57 1.99 3.10 -4.41
C GLY A 57 3.51 3.18 -4.34
N SER A 58 4.15 2.53 -3.35
CA SER A 58 5.58 2.66 -3.12
C SER A 58 6.44 1.72 -3.98
N VAL A 59 7.76 1.88 -3.87
CA VAL A 59 8.76 1.05 -4.56
C VAL A 59 8.70 -0.44 -4.21
N LEU A 60 7.94 -0.83 -3.17
CA LEU A 60 7.76 -2.22 -2.76
C LEU A 60 7.17 -3.09 -3.87
N THR A 61 6.37 -2.51 -4.78
CA THR A 61 5.81 -3.23 -5.95
C THR A 61 6.89 -3.87 -6.84
N ASN A 62 8.10 -3.32 -6.83
CA ASN A 62 9.20 -3.81 -7.65
C ASN A 62 9.87 -5.07 -7.08
N LYS A 63 9.61 -5.41 -5.81
CA LYS A 63 10.34 -6.48 -5.13
C LYS A 63 9.57 -7.80 -5.14
N TYR A 64 10.18 -8.80 -5.77
CA TYR A 64 9.78 -10.19 -5.62
C TYR A 64 10.36 -10.76 -4.31
N ALA A 65 9.51 -11.30 -3.44
CA ALA A 65 9.84 -11.74 -2.08
C ALA A 65 9.14 -13.05 -1.68
N GLU A 66 9.20 -14.06 -2.54
CA GLU A 66 8.60 -15.37 -2.27
C GLU A 66 9.25 -16.07 -1.06
N GLY A 67 8.43 -16.74 -0.25
CA GLY A 67 8.81 -17.35 1.03
C GLY A 67 8.38 -16.49 2.21
N TYR A 68 8.95 -16.76 3.39
CA TYR A 68 8.68 -16.00 4.63
C TYR A 68 9.92 -15.18 5.04
N PRO A 69 9.78 -14.20 5.95
CA PRO A 69 10.93 -13.49 6.51
C PRO A 69 12.02 -14.45 7.00
N GLY A 70 13.27 -14.21 6.60
CA GLY A 70 14.41 -15.08 6.89
C GLY A 70 14.43 -16.42 6.13
N LYS A 71 13.41 -16.73 5.33
CA LYS A 71 13.27 -17.95 4.52
C LYS A 71 12.77 -17.64 3.11
N ARG A 72 13.47 -16.71 2.43
CA ARG A 72 13.13 -16.30 1.07
C ARG A 72 13.82 -17.16 0.03
N TYR A 73 13.14 -17.40 -1.09
CA TYR A 73 13.74 -18.03 -2.27
C TYR A 73 14.68 -17.09 -3.04
N TYR A 74 14.53 -15.79 -2.85
CA TYR A 74 15.28 -14.75 -3.56
C TYR A 74 15.98 -13.78 -2.60
N GLY A 75 17.15 -13.30 -3.00
CA GLY A 75 17.96 -12.34 -2.22
C GLY A 75 17.43 -10.91 -2.22
N GLY A 76 18.04 -10.06 -1.38
CA GLY A 76 17.78 -8.62 -1.31
C GLY A 76 16.47 -8.22 -0.63
N CYS A 77 15.91 -9.09 0.22
CA CYS A 77 14.61 -8.88 0.88
C CYS A 77 14.69 -8.22 2.26
N HIS A 78 15.85 -7.69 2.66
CA HIS A 78 16.10 -7.18 4.02
C HIS A 78 15.01 -6.24 4.56
N PHE A 79 14.60 -5.24 3.78
CA PHE A 79 13.56 -4.29 4.20
C PHE A 79 12.14 -4.83 4.02
N VAL A 80 11.92 -5.75 3.07
CA VAL A 80 10.62 -6.41 2.90
C VAL A 80 10.35 -7.34 4.09
N ASP A 81 11.36 -8.07 4.55
CA ASP A 81 11.30 -8.91 5.75
C ASP A 81 10.95 -8.07 6.97
N LEU A 82 11.64 -6.95 7.21
CA LEU A 82 11.32 -6.03 8.30
C LEU A 82 9.87 -5.52 8.25
N ILE A 83 9.39 -5.13 7.07
CA ILE A 83 8.02 -4.62 6.89
C ILE A 83 7.00 -5.74 7.14
N GLU A 84 7.24 -6.95 6.62
CA GLU A 84 6.36 -8.10 6.81
C GLU A 84 6.33 -8.55 8.28
N GLU A 85 7.48 -8.56 8.96
CA GLU A 85 7.57 -8.85 10.39
C GLU A 85 6.76 -7.85 11.23
N LEU A 86 6.91 -6.55 10.96
CA LEU A 86 6.11 -5.49 11.60
C LEU A 86 4.61 -5.66 11.32
N ALA A 87 4.24 -6.03 10.09
CA ALA A 87 2.85 -6.27 9.73
C ALA A 87 2.27 -7.49 10.48
N ILE A 88 3.02 -8.60 10.53
CA ILE A 88 2.64 -9.81 11.27
C ILE A 88 2.48 -9.51 12.76
N GLU A 89 3.44 -8.80 13.36
CA GLU A 89 3.39 -8.41 14.77
C GLU A 89 2.14 -7.58 15.07
N ARG A 90 1.88 -6.54 14.27
CA ARG A 90 0.72 -5.66 14.44
C ARG A 90 -0.60 -6.40 14.24
N ALA A 91 -0.67 -7.30 13.26
CA ALA A 91 -1.87 -8.11 13.01
C ALA A 91 -2.15 -9.06 14.19
N LYS A 92 -1.12 -9.68 14.77
CA LYS A 92 -1.25 -10.51 15.97
C LYS A 92 -1.74 -9.69 17.15
N ASN A 93 -1.13 -8.52 17.40
CA ASN A 93 -1.52 -7.64 18.50
C ASN A 93 -2.97 -7.17 18.35
N PHE A 94 -3.39 -6.82 17.14
CA PHE A 94 -4.78 -6.44 16.85
C PHE A 94 -5.76 -7.59 17.12
N LEU A 95 -5.44 -8.81 16.65
CA LEU A 95 -6.28 -9.98 16.90
C LEU A 95 -6.40 -10.29 18.40
N VAL A 96 -5.31 -10.18 19.15
CA VAL A 96 -5.30 -10.37 20.61
C VAL A 96 -6.19 -9.34 21.31
N LEU A 97 -6.05 -8.05 20.96
CA LEU A 97 -6.89 -6.98 21.50
C LEU A 97 -8.36 -7.22 21.20
N LEU A 98 -8.69 -7.66 19.98
CA LEU A 98 -10.06 -7.96 19.58
C LEU A 98 -10.63 -9.11 20.42
N LEU A 99 -9.89 -10.20 20.62
CA LEU A 99 -10.31 -11.31 21.47
C LEU A 99 -10.53 -10.90 22.94
N GLN A 100 -9.74 -9.96 23.46
CA GLN A 100 -9.92 -9.43 24.81
C GLN A 100 -11.19 -8.56 24.92
N MET A 101 -11.52 -7.77 23.90
CA MET A 101 -12.72 -6.94 23.88
C MET A 101 -14.02 -7.76 23.84
N PHE A 102 -14.00 -8.95 23.22
CA PHE A 102 -15.17 -9.83 23.11
C PHE A 102 -15.24 -10.93 24.18
N ASN A 103 -14.31 -10.97 25.15
CA ASN A 103 -14.34 -11.93 26.25
C ASN A 103 -14.51 -11.24 27.62
N PRO A 104 -15.73 -11.12 28.17
CA PRO A 104 -15.97 -10.46 29.45
C PRO A 104 -15.29 -11.16 30.65
N ILE A 105 -14.79 -12.39 30.49
CA ILE A 105 -14.12 -13.14 31.56
C ILE A 105 -12.62 -12.80 31.68
N LEU A 106 -11.99 -12.28 30.63
CA LEU A 106 -10.54 -11.96 30.63
C LEU A 106 -10.21 -10.55 31.13
N VAL A 107 -11.19 -9.65 31.24
CA VAL A 107 -10.98 -8.26 31.70
C VAL A 107 -11.14 -8.12 33.22
N ALA A 108 -11.60 -9.18 33.91
CA ALA A 108 -11.91 -9.17 35.34
C ALA A 108 -10.94 -9.96 36.24
N LYS A 109 -9.71 -10.24 35.76
CA LYS A 109 -8.63 -10.82 36.59
C LYS A 109 -7.35 -10.02 36.46
#